data_AF-A0A435FKV1-F1
#
_entry.id   AF-A0A435FKV1-F1
#
_cell.length_a   1.000
_cell.length_b   1.000
_cell.length_c   1.000
_cell.angle_alpha   90.00
_cell.angle_beta   90.00
_cell.angle_gamma   90.00
#
_symmetry.space_group_name_H-M   'P 1'
#
loop_
_entity.id
_entity.type
_entity.pdbx_description
1 polymer ?
#
loop_
_entity_poly.entity_id
_entity_poly.type
_entity_poly.pdbx_seq_one_letter_code
_entity_poly.pdbx_strand_id
1 'polypeptide(L)'
;DDQVGLMAWLGKHGSRLGGNTGQYFLRWLGWDAFVISGDMAAALRDAGLDIAESPTSKKDLDKIQRQINQWAAETHLPRRHISRVLAMSIGENHSPQALREYMGDD
;
A
#
# COMPACT_ATOMS: atom_id res chain seq x y z
N ASP A 1 10.12 -6.33 -10.11
CA ASP A 1 8.64 -6.22 -10.14
C ASP A 1 7.93 -7.24 -9.23
N ASP A 2 8.62 -7.86 -8.27
CA ASP A 2 8.01 -8.81 -7.31
C ASP A 2 8.24 -8.36 -5.85
N GLN A 3 7.53 -7.32 -5.45
CA GLN A 3 7.54 -6.83 -4.08
C GLN A 3 6.86 -7.81 -3.12
N VAL A 4 5.77 -8.47 -3.53
CA VAL A 4 5.09 -9.46 -2.68
C VAL A 4 6.00 -10.63 -2.33
N GLY A 5 6.76 -11.16 -3.31
CA GLY A 5 7.75 -12.20 -3.07
C GLY A 5 8.88 -11.73 -2.16
N LEU A 6 9.40 -10.51 -2.36
CA LEU A 6 10.41 -9.93 -1.47
C LEU A 6 9.89 -9.79 -0.03
N MET A 7 8.67 -9.28 0.15
CA MET A 7 8.07 -9.14 1.48
C MET A 7 7.80 -10.48 2.15
N ALA A 8 7.40 -11.51 1.40
CA ALA A 8 7.26 -12.87 1.92
C ALA A 8 8.62 -13.43 2.38
N TRP A 9 9.68 -13.17 1.63
CA TRP A 9 11.03 -13.57 2.01
C TRP A 9 11.50 -12.83 3.27
N LEU A 10 11.30 -11.52 3.34
CA LEU A 10 11.65 -10.71 4.52
C LEU A 10 10.87 -11.15 5.76
N GLY A 11 9.58 -11.47 5.62
CA GLY A 11 8.76 -11.99 6.72
C GLY A 11 9.24 -13.35 7.25
N LYS A 12 9.84 -14.18 6.41
CA LYS A 12 10.38 -15.50 6.80
C LYS A 12 11.78 -15.44 7.41
N HIS A 13 12.63 -14.51 6.96
CA HIS A 13 14.05 -14.49 7.32
C HIS A 13 14.47 -13.29 8.16
N GLY A 14 13.64 -12.24 8.26
CA GLY A 14 13.91 -11.04 9.03
C GLY A 14 13.29 -11.06 10.42
N SER A 15 13.94 -10.40 11.38
CA SER A 15 13.35 -10.15 12.69
C SER A 15 12.35 -8.98 12.59
N ARG A 16 11.08 -9.25 12.87
CA ARG A 16 9.97 -8.26 12.85
C ARG A 16 9.70 -7.59 11.48
N LEU A 17 10.10 -8.21 10.37
CA LEU A 17 9.85 -7.70 9.01
C LEU A 17 8.61 -8.29 8.31
N GLY A 18 7.72 -8.94 9.07
CA GLY A 18 6.45 -9.45 8.57
C GLY A 18 5.38 -8.36 8.38
N GLY A 19 4.36 -8.66 7.57
CA GLY A 19 3.19 -7.80 7.40
C GLY A 19 3.52 -6.39 6.90
N ASN A 20 2.92 -5.38 7.53
CA ASN A 20 3.10 -3.97 7.15
C ASN A 20 4.52 -3.46 7.41
N THR A 21 5.25 -4.03 8.38
CA THR A 21 6.61 -3.58 8.68
C THR A 21 7.54 -3.75 7.49
N GLY A 22 7.43 -4.86 6.74
CA GLY A 22 8.22 -5.08 5.53
C GLY A 22 7.94 -4.04 4.44
N GLN A 23 6.67 -3.63 4.28
CA GLN A 23 6.27 -2.60 3.31
C GLN A 23 6.90 -1.24 3.65
N TYR A 24 6.77 -0.80 4.91
CA TYR A 24 7.31 0.48 5.36
C TYR A 24 8.83 0.49 5.39
N PHE A 25 9.46 -0.61 5.81
CA PHE A 25 10.92 -0.75 5.76
C PHE A 25 11.46 -0.49 4.36
N LEU A 26 10.90 -1.16 3.34
CA LEU A 26 11.31 -0.95 1.95
C LEU A 26 11.09 0.49 1.48
N ARG A 27 9.94 1.09 1.84
CA ARG A 27 9.64 2.49 1.52
C ARG A 27 10.65 3.45 2.15
N TRP A 28 11.04 3.23 3.41
CA TRP A 28 11.99 4.08 4.13
C TRP A 28 13.42 3.95 3.65
N LEU A 29 13.81 2.78 3.13
CA LEU A 29 15.08 2.60 2.42
C LEU A 29 15.13 3.30 1.05
N GLY A 30 14.04 3.94 0.62
CA GLY A 30 13.95 4.59 -0.68
C GLY A 30 13.73 3.63 -1.83
N TRP A 31 13.51 2.34 -1.56
CA TRP A 31 13.13 1.38 -2.60
C TRP A 31 11.73 1.72 -3.15
N ASP A 32 11.49 1.42 -4.42
CA ASP A 32 10.21 1.70 -5.08
C ASP A 32 9.12 0.71 -4.63
N ALA A 33 8.70 0.86 -3.36
CA ALA A 33 7.74 -0.01 -2.70
C ALA A 33 6.34 0.62 -2.67
N PHE A 34 5.29 -0.10 -3.05
CA PHE A 34 3.92 0.28 -2.71
C PHE A 34 3.59 -0.08 -1.24
N VAL A 35 2.62 0.61 -0.63
CA VAL A 35 2.11 0.30 0.71
C VAL A 35 0.61 0.11 0.61
N ILE A 36 0.12 -1.07 0.99
CA ILE A 36 -1.30 -1.42 0.98
C ILE A 36 -1.95 -0.87 2.26
N SER A 37 -2.33 0.40 2.23
CA SER A 37 -3.20 1.00 3.25
C SER A 37 -4.66 0.58 3.04
N GLY A 38 -5.52 0.87 4.03
CA GLY A 38 -6.98 0.69 3.89
C GLY A 38 -7.53 1.46 2.70
N ASP A 39 -7.16 2.73 2.55
CA ASP A 39 -7.62 3.58 1.44
C ASP A 39 -7.07 3.13 0.09
N MET A 40 -5.81 2.67 0.01
CA MET A 40 -5.30 2.08 -1.23
C MET A 40 -6.10 0.83 -1.61
N ALA A 41 -6.41 -0.04 -0.65
CA ALA A 41 -7.22 -1.22 -0.91
C ALA A 41 -8.65 -0.83 -1.34
N ALA A 42 -9.24 0.20 -0.74
CA ALA A 42 -10.53 0.75 -1.13
C ALA A 42 -10.51 1.30 -2.57
N ALA A 43 -9.50 2.11 -2.92
CA ALA A 43 -9.33 2.67 -4.26
C ALA A 43 -9.14 1.58 -5.32
N LEU A 44 -8.42 0.49 -4.99
CA LEU A 44 -8.28 -0.64 -5.91
C LEU A 44 -9.61 -1.37 -6.14
N ARG A 45 -10.43 -1.55 -5.10
CA ARG A 45 -11.77 -2.13 -5.25
C ARG A 45 -12.69 -1.23 -6.06
N ASP A 46 -12.64 0.08 -5.82
CA ASP A 46 -13.39 1.08 -6.58
C ASP A 46 -12.99 1.08 -8.07
N ALA A 47 -11.70 0.90 -8.37
CA ALA A 47 -11.19 0.68 -9.71
C ALA A 47 -11.53 -0.70 -10.33
N GLY A 48 -12.30 -1.54 -9.63
CA GLY A 48 -12.79 -2.83 -10.13
C GLY A 48 -11.91 -4.04 -9.82
N LEU A 49 -10.85 -3.90 -9.00
CA LEU A 49 -10.03 -5.03 -8.59
C LEU A 49 -10.76 -5.85 -7.50
N ASP A 50 -11.15 -7.07 -7.84
CA ASP A 50 -11.77 -8.01 -6.90
C ASP A 50 -10.75 -8.49 -5.84
N ILE A 51 -10.75 -7.88 -4.66
CA ILE A 51 -9.94 -8.23 -3.49
C ILE A 51 -10.74 -8.01 -2.20
N ALA A 52 -10.33 -8.64 -1.10
CA ALA A 52 -10.92 -8.40 0.21
C ALA A 52 -10.74 -6.96 0.71
N GLU A 53 -11.56 -6.55 1.68
CA GLU A 53 -11.46 -5.23 2.31
C GLU A 53 -10.08 -4.98 2.94
N SER A 54 -9.59 -5.99 3.66
CA SER A 54 -8.25 -6.06 4.25
C SER A 54 -7.46 -7.20 3.58
N PRO A 55 -6.83 -6.96 2.41
CA PRO A 55 -6.22 -8.01 1.61
C PRO A 55 -4.95 -8.55 2.26
N THR A 56 -5.02 -9.78 2.78
CA THR A 56 -3.88 -10.49 3.40
C THR A 56 -3.58 -11.82 2.73
N SER A 57 -4.50 -12.33 1.90
CA SER A 57 -4.33 -13.60 1.22
C SER A 57 -3.28 -13.49 0.12
N LYS A 58 -2.54 -14.58 -0.13
CA LYS A 58 -1.58 -14.62 -1.25
C LYS A 58 -2.24 -14.26 -2.59
N LYS A 59 -3.47 -14.73 -2.81
CA LYS A 59 -4.24 -14.47 -4.03
C LYS A 59 -4.48 -12.97 -4.24
N ASP A 60 -4.89 -12.26 -3.19
CA ASP A 60 -5.16 -10.82 -3.28
C ASP A 60 -3.86 -10.03 -3.44
N LEU A 61 -2.82 -10.38 -2.69
CA LEU A 61 -1.51 -9.75 -2.83
C LEU A 61 -0.95 -9.91 -4.26
N ASP A 62 -1.08 -11.10 -4.85
CA ASP A 62 -0.66 -11.36 -6.22
C ASP A 62 -1.49 -10.55 -7.24
N LYS A 63 -2.80 -10.35 -7.01
CA LYS A 63 -3.65 -9.47 -7.83
C LYS A 63 -3.20 -8.01 -7.74
N ILE A 64 -2.96 -7.50 -6.54
CA ILE A 64 -2.48 -6.13 -6.28
C ILE A 64 -1.14 -5.90 -6.96
N GLN A 65 -0.18 -6.83 -6.80
CA GLN A 65 1.14 -6.73 -7.43
C GLN A 65 1.04 -6.60 -8.96
N ARG A 66 0.19 -7.41 -9.59
CA ARG A 66 -0.03 -7.36 -11.05
C ARG A 66 -0.62 -6.01 -11.46
N GLN A 67 -1.66 -5.54 -10.78
CA GLN A 67 -2.30 -4.26 -11.11
C GLN A 67 -1.33 -3.08 -10.98
N ILE A 68 -0.56 -3.03 -9.89
CA ILE A 68 0.43 -1.97 -9.67
C ILE A 68 1.55 -2.02 -10.71
N ASN A 69 2.03 -3.21 -11.08
CA ASN A 69 3.03 -3.35 -12.14
C ASN A 69 2.51 -2.88 -13.49
N GLN A 70 1.26 -3.22 -13.82
CA GLN A 70 0.62 -2.76 -15.04
C GLN A 70 0.56 -1.24 -15.09
N TRP A 71 0.03 -0.59 -14.05
CA TRP A 71 -0.04 0.88 -14.02
C TRP A 71 1.35 1.54 -13.98
N ALA A 72 2.34 0.94 -13.32
CA ALA A 72 3.71 1.45 -13.38
C ALA A 72 4.28 1.43 -14.80
N ALA A 73 3.98 0.39 -15.58
CA ALA A 73 4.38 0.30 -16.98
C ALA A 73 3.65 1.32 -17.86
N GLU A 74 2.34 1.50 -17.67
CA GLU A 74 1.51 2.42 -18.47
C GLU A 74 1.79 3.90 -18.17
N THR A 75 1.99 4.24 -16.90
CA THR A 75 2.15 5.63 -16.46
C THR A 75 3.60 6.08 -16.35
N HIS A 76 4.55 5.13 -16.36
CA HIS A 76 5.96 5.35 -16.03
C HIS A 76 6.20 5.95 -14.63
N LEU A 77 5.20 5.89 -13.74
CA LEU A 77 5.35 6.35 -12.37
C LEU A 77 5.94 5.24 -11.48
N PRO A 78 6.77 5.61 -10.50
CA PRO A 78 7.18 4.71 -9.43
C PRO A 78 5.97 4.12 -8.70
N ARG A 79 6.03 2.84 -8.31
CA ARG A 79 4.99 2.14 -7.52
C ARG A 79 4.70 2.86 -6.21
N ARG A 80 5.72 3.47 -5.60
CA ARG A 80 5.55 4.30 -4.40
C ARG A 80 4.66 5.52 -4.64
N HIS A 81 4.65 6.09 -5.85
CA HIS A 81 3.78 7.21 -6.21
C HIS A 81 2.37 6.69 -6.46
N ILE A 82 2.21 5.63 -7.25
CA ILE A 82 0.91 5.02 -7.55
C ILE A 82 0.17 4.66 -6.25
N SER A 83 0.83 3.97 -5.32
CA SER A 83 0.23 3.62 -4.03
C SER A 83 -0.23 4.82 -3.20
N ARG A 84 0.51 5.95 -3.27
CA ARG A 84 0.15 7.17 -2.53
C ARG A 84 -0.98 7.93 -3.22
N VAL A 85 -1.01 7.96 -4.55
CA VAL A 85 -2.14 8.52 -5.31
C VAL A 85 -3.41 7.77 -4.97
N LEU A 86 -3.39 6.43 -5.00
CA LEU A 86 -4.53 5.58 -4.62
C LEU A 86 -4.98 5.84 -3.17
N ALA A 87 -4.04 5.87 -2.23
CA ALA A 87 -4.38 6.12 -0.83
C ALA A 87 -4.95 7.52 -0.56
N MET A 88 -4.71 8.48 -1.44
CA MET A 88 -5.19 9.87 -1.31
C MET A 88 -6.37 10.20 -2.24
N SER A 89 -6.82 9.26 -3.08
CA SER A 89 -7.90 9.50 -4.05
C SER A 89 -9.28 9.13 -3.51
N ILE A 90 -9.35 8.50 -2.33
CA ILE A 90 -10.58 8.05 -1.68
C ILE A 90 -10.44 8.22 -0.16
N GLY A 91 -11.54 8.04 0.57
CA GLY A 91 -11.59 8.20 2.01
C GLY A 91 -12.17 9.56 2.41
N GLU A 92 -12.15 9.83 3.72
CA GLU A 92 -12.66 11.07 4.29
C GLU A 92 -11.54 12.10 4.44
N ASN A 93 -11.79 13.32 3.97
CA ASN A 93 -10.90 14.44 4.24
C ASN A 93 -11.21 15.03 5.61
N HIS A 94 -10.31 14.84 6.58
CA HIS A 94 -10.46 15.44 7.91
C HIS A 94 -10.07 16.92 7.90
N SER A 95 -10.82 17.74 8.65
CA SER A 95 -10.48 19.15 8.83
C SER A 95 -9.20 19.31 9.67
N PRO A 96 -8.44 20.41 9.52
CA PRO A 96 -7.27 20.66 10.36
C PRO A 96 -7.60 20.65 11.86
N GLN A 97 -8.82 21.05 12.24
CA GLN A 97 -9.27 21.02 13.62
C GLN A 97 -9.44 19.58 14.12
N ALA A 98 -10.17 18.73 13.38
CA ALA A 98 -10.38 17.34 13.75
C ALA A 98 -9.05 16.56 13.88
N LEU A 99 -8.05 16.91 13.05
CA LEU A 99 -6.71 16.33 13.15
C LEU A 99 -5.98 16.74 14.44
N ARG A 100 -6.07 18.01 14.86
CA ARG A 100 -5.46 18.47 16.13
C ARG A 100 -6.10 17.79 17.33
N GLU A 101 -7.44 17.72 17.33
CA GLU A 101 -8.21 17.02 18.37
C GLU A 101 -7.79 15.53 18.47
N TYR A 102 -7.60 14.86 17.33
CA TYR A 102 -7.11 13.48 17.30
C TYR A 102 -5.66 13.33 17.81
N MET A 103 -4.78 14.29 17.51
CA MET A 103 -3.37 14.26 17.94
C MET A 103 -3.19 14.63 19.42
N GLY A 104 -4.22 15.15 20.09
CA GLY A 104 -4.14 15.63 21.46
C GLY A 104 -3.42 16.97 21.58
N ASP A 105 -3.40 17.76 20.49
CA ASP A 105 -2.83 19.10 20.43
C ASP A 105 -3.88 20.14 20.87
N ASP A 106 -4.24 20.14 22.16
CA ASP A 106 -5.04 21.22 22.79
C ASP A 106 -4.14 22.22 23.54
#